data_AF-A0A349HRV7-F1
#
_entry.id   AF-A0A349HRV7-F1
#
_cell.length_a   1.000
_cell.length_b   1.000
_cell.length_c   1.000
_cell.angle_alpha   90.00
_cell.angle_beta   90.00
_cell.angle_gamma   90.00
#
_symmetry.space_group_name_H-M   'P 1'
#
loop_
_entity.id
_entity.type
_entity.pdbx_description
1 polymer ?
#
loop_
_entity_poly.entity_id
_entity_poly.type
_entity_poly.pdbx_seq_one_letter_code
_entity_poly.pdbx_strand_id
1 'polypeptide(L)'
;MKTIKKLWALGLCGILVINMNSMAYADVLDDIIGSSTIEDTEDAENTEDVYTDVDNEDVTGNDITVTDENIAKYSVLFSDIDNHWAKEWIKNAVGLGFVSGYEDGTFKPDRTITRAEFSTMLNKAMKIEITENINFSDVREKEWFYKEIQKSVAAGFFSGYENNTFRPNNPIKREEVAKVVAGAITTGNIDGEGATLLKDYSTIQEWAKDSVNTVYNKGYILGYPDKTYMPSKALTRAEAVKIIFEIVDNENIEYGFNITNYNETYSSAVVVGNLNVLDSVGNGNVYIKNVVVLGDIVISAKNVKSVELTDVKARRIIVEGENNPVRVVYNDNVIIAKK
;
A
#
# COMPACT_ATOMS: atom_id res chain seq x y z
N MET A 1 37.22 18.65 -19.01
CA MET A 1 37.15 17.33 -19.67
C MET A 1 37.22 16.24 -18.58
N LYS A 2 36.07 15.81 -18.07
CA LYS A 2 35.91 14.63 -17.20
C LYS A 2 34.55 14.02 -17.56
N THR A 3 34.61 12.85 -18.17
CA THR A 3 33.51 12.09 -18.76
C THR A 3 32.72 11.38 -17.67
N ILE A 4 31.47 11.79 -17.46
CA ILE A 4 30.51 11.04 -16.62
C ILE A 4 29.92 9.95 -17.52
N LYS A 5 30.33 8.69 -17.30
CA LYS A 5 29.69 7.53 -17.90
C LYS A 5 28.31 7.34 -17.25
N LYS A 6 27.24 7.67 -17.97
CA LYS A 6 25.89 7.18 -17.71
C LYS A 6 25.89 5.67 -17.89
N LEU A 7 25.65 4.92 -16.82
CA LEU A 7 25.39 3.49 -16.89
C LEU A 7 23.94 3.31 -17.34
N TRP A 8 23.76 2.75 -18.53
CA TRP A 8 22.47 2.34 -19.06
C TRP A 8 22.11 0.99 -18.44
N ALA A 9 21.02 0.93 -17.67
CA ALA A 9 20.42 -0.35 -17.29
C ALA A 9 19.61 -0.87 -18.48
N LEU A 10 20.26 -1.61 -19.36
CA LEU A 10 19.61 -2.47 -20.36
C LEU A 10 19.23 -3.79 -19.70
N GLY A 11 18.05 -4.29 -20.06
CA GLY A 11 17.39 -5.44 -19.46
C GLY A 11 18.23 -6.72 -19.39
N LEU A 12 18.09 -7.39 -18.26
CA LEU A 12 18.40 -8.80 -18.12
C LEU A 12 17.11 -9.53 -17.74
N CYS A 13 16.60 -10.27 -18.72
CA CYS A 13 15.61 -11.30 -18.54
C CYS A 13 16.20 -12.42 -17.67
N GLY A 14 15.46 -12.82 -16.63
CA GLY A 14 15.62 -14.09 -15.95
C GLY A 14 16.74 -14.18 -14.90
N ILE A 15 16.44 -13.78 -13.66
CA ILE A 15 16.97 -14.49 -12.49
C ILE A 15 15.80 -14.75 -11.54
N LEU A 16 15.54 -16.04 -11.37
CA LEU A 16 14.82 -16.72 -10.30
C LEU A 16 14.83 -15.92 -8.99
N VAL A 17 13.72 -15.24 -8.65
CA VAL A 17 13.47 -14.85 -7.26
C VAL A 17 12.94 -16.10 -6.59
N ILE A 18 13.84 -16.86 -5.98
CA ILE A 18 13.44 -17.86 -4.98
C ILE A 18 12.76 -17.06 -3.87
N ASN A 19 11.47 -17.25 -3.74
CA ASN A 19 10.63 -16.65 -2.72
C ASN A 19 11.07 -17.22 -1.35
N MET A 20 12.10 -16.65 -0.75
CA MET A 20 12.47 -16.94 0.64
C MET A 20 11.59 -16.10 1.56
N ASN A 21 10.30 -16.43 1.60
CA ASN A 21 9.39 -16.09 2.69
C ASN A 21 8.28 -17.14 2.75
N SER A 22 8.68 -18.38 3.02
CA SER A 22 7.78 -19.43 3.53
C SER A 22 8.30 -20.03 4.83
N MET A 23 9.06 -19.28 5.63
CA MET A 23 9.32 -19.71 7.01
C MET A 23 8.09 -19.38 7.84
N ALA A 24 7.49 -20.43 8.38
CA ALA A 24 6.35 -20.37 9.28
C ALA A 24 6.63 -19.36 10.41
N TYR A 25 5.81 -18.31 10.47
CA TYR A 25 5.82 -17.29 11.53
C TYR A 25 5.15 -17.84 12.81
N ALA A 26 5.66 -18.96 13.31
CA ALA A 26 5.24 -19.59 14.56
C ALA A 26 6.35 -19.60 15.63
N ASP A 27 7.62 -19.41 15.25
CA ASP A 27 8.76 -19.61 16.17
C ASP A 27 9.37 -18.32 16.74
N VAL A 28 8.82 -17.13 16.45
CA VAL A 28 9.37 -15.84 16.97
C VAL A 28 8.77 -15.46 18.34
N LEU A 29 7.89 -16.28 18.92
CA LEU A 29 7.27 -15.98 20.23
C LEU A 29 7.95 -16.64 21.44
N ASP A 30 8.77 -17.68 21.26
CA ASP A 30 9.37 -18.41 22.38
C ASP A 30 10.73 -17.84 22.85
N ASP A 31 11.38 -16.98 22.06
CA ASP A 31 12.71 -16.42 22.40
C ASP A 31 12.64 -15.12 23.23
N ILE A 32 11.43 -14.60 23.50
CA ILE A 32 11.21 -13.36 24.28
C ILE A 32 10.85 -13.65 25.74
N ILE A 33 10.57 -14.91 26.12
CA ILE A 33 10.14 -15.29 27.49
C ILE A 33 11.16 -16.21 28.20
N GLY A 34 12.32 -16.49 27.60
CA GLY A 34 13.34 -17.35 28.17
C GLY A 34 14.58 -16.62 28.69
N SER A 35 14.66 -16.45 30.03
CA SER A 35 15.91 -16.28 30.78
C SER A 35 16.67 -14.94 30.67
N SER A 36 16.57 -14.11 31.71
CA SER A 36 17.67 -14.04 32.68
C SER A 36 17.26 -13.25 33.93
N THR A 37 17.45 -13.93 35.05
CA THR A 37 17.52 -13.40 36.41
C THR A 37 18.66 -12.38 36.51
N ILE A 38 18.37 -11.19 37.03
CA ILE A 38 19.40 -10.25 37.49
C ILE A 38 19.44 -10.35 39.02
N GLU A 39 20.54 -10.90 39.54
CA GLU A 39 20.94 -10.78 40.93
C GLU A 39 21.46 -9.36 41.18
N ASP A 40 20.96 -8.73 42.24
CA ASP A 40 21.50 -7.51 42.82
C ASP A 40 22.94 -7.73 43.29
N THR A 41 23.85 -6.84 42.93
CA THR A 41 24.88 -6.32 43.86
C THR A 41 25.31 -4.92 43.44
N GLU A 42 25.38 -4.06 44.45
CA GLU A 42 25.84 -2.67 44.42
C GLU A 42 27.27 -2.57 43.87
N ASP A 43 27.56 -1.51 43.11
CA ASP A 43 28.56 -0.52 43.51
C ASP A 43 28.57 0.66 42.53
N ALA A 44 28.49 1.86 43.10
CA ALA A 44 28.62 3.12 42.40
C ALA A 44 30.09 3.41 42.11
N GLU A 45 30.41 3.86 40.89
CA GLU A 45 31.41 4.91 40.74
C GLU A 45 31.25 5.66 39.41
N ASN A 46 31.43 6.97 39.55
CA ASN A 46 31.26 8.04 38.59
C ASN A 46 32.54 8.19 37.76
N THR A 47 32.45 8.18 36.43
CA THR A 47 33.52 8.71 35.56
C THR A 47 32.92 9.31 34.29
N GLU A 48 33.00 10.65 34.21
CA GLU A 48 33.01 11.42 32.98
C GLU A 48 34.12 10.93 32.06
N ASP A 49 33.87 10.85 30.75
CA ASP A 49 34.86 11.01 29.67
C ASP A 49 34.06 11.27 28.36
N VAL A 50 34.01 12.50 27.86
CA VAL A 50 34.96 13.11 26.90
C VAL A 50 35.07 12.31 25.59
N TYR A 51 34.40 12.78 24.54
CA TYR A 51 34.75 12.46 23.16
C TYR A 51 35.16 13.74 22.42
N THR A 52 36.45 13.78 22.07
CA THR A 52 37.09 14.77 21.21
C THR A 52 37.03 14.36 19.73
N ASP A 53 36.88 15.38 18.90
CA ASP A 53 37.40 15.56 17.54
C ASP A 53 36.89 14.67 16.40
N VAL A 54 35.99 15.26 15.59
CA VAL A 54 35.97 15.03 14.14
C VAL A 54 36.06 16.40 13.47
N ASP A 55 37.23 16.68 12.88
CA ASP A 55 37.49 17.83 12.02
C ASP A 55 36.54 17.81 10.82
N ASN A 56 35.83 18.92 10.60
CA ASN A 56 34.98 19.11 9.44
C ASN A 56 35.29 20.48 8.81
N GLU A 57 36.04 20.47 7.70
CA GLU A 57 36.20 21.63 6.82
C GLU A 57 34.95 21.77 5.92
N ASP A 58 34.16 22.79 6.25
CA ASP A 58 33.41 23.72 5.40
C ASP A 58 32.68 23.19 4.15
N VAL A 59 31.34 23.05 4.24
CA VAL A 59 30.40 23.54 3.20
C VAL A 59 29.06 23.97 3.84
N THR A 60 28.95 25.26 4.13
CA THR A 60 27.80 26.16 3.99
C THR A 60 26.35 25.60 3.98
N GLY A 61 25.56 25.96 5.00
CA GLY A 61 24.24 26.57 4.76
C GLY A 61 22.97 25.77 5.03
N ASN A 62 22.79 25.18 6.22
CA ASN A 62 21.54 25.26 7.00
C ASN A 62 21.82 24.74 8.42
N ASP A 63 22.14 25.65 9.33
CA ASP A 63 22.45 25.32 10.72
C ASP A 63 21.15 24.93 11.44
N ILE A 64 20.85 23.64 11.49
CA ILE A 64 19.75 23.11 12.30
C ILE A 64 20.25 23.15 13.74
N THR A 65 19.92 24.21 14.46
CA THR A 65 20.05 24.22 15.92
C THR A 65 19.14 23.13 16.46
N VAL A 66 19.74 22.00 16.86
CA VAL A 66 19.05 20.91 17.53
C VAL A 66 18.74 21.38 18.94
N THR A 67 17.53 21.92 19.15
CA THR A 67 17.02 22.24 20.48
C THR A 67 16.50 20.96 21.15
N ASP A 68 16.55 20.89 22.48
CA ASP A 68 15.92 19.81 23.24
C ASP A 68 14.41 19.69 22.94
N GLU A 69 13.75 20.77 22.53
CA GLU A 69 12.37 20.75 22.01
C GLU A 69 12.23 19.96 20.70
N ASN A 70 13.21 20.05 19.79
CA ASN A 70 13.19 19.31 18.53
C ASN A 70 13.56 17.84 18.73
N ILE A 71 14.42 17.50 19.69
CA ILE A 71 14.67 16.09 20.08
C ILE A 71 13.46 15.51 20.83
N ALA A 72 12.85 16.26 21.75
CA ALA A 72 11.64 15.85 22.48
C ALA A 72 10.42 15.65 21.57
N LYS A 73 10.33 16.41 20.47
CA LYS A 73 9.29 16.27 19.44
C LYS A 73 9.34 14.94 18.69
N TYR A 74 10.49 14.25 18.72
CA TYR A 74 10.66 12.93 18.12
C TYR A 74 10.79 11.78 19.14
N SER A 75 10.87 12.06 20.46
CA SER A 75 11.20 11.05 21.48
C SER A 75 10.06 10.59 22.40
N VAL A 76 8.78 10.87 22.10
CA VAL A 76 7.65 10.22 22.79
C VAL A 76 6.55 9.87 21.80
N LEU A 77 6.77 8.83 20.99
CA LEU A 77 5.78 8.38 20.01
C LEU A 77 4.78 7.44 20.69
N PHE A 78 3.86 8.06 21.43
CA PHE A 78 2.69 7.49 22.10
C PHE A 78 2.94 6.60 23.32
N SER A 79 2.24 6.91 24.42
CA SER A 79 2.41 6.24 25.71
C SER A 79 1.91 4.79 25.74
N ASP A 80 1.16 4.34 24.73
CA ASP A 80 0.47 3.05 24.69
C ASP A 80 1.01 2.08 23.64
N ILE A 81 2.17 2.36 23.04
CA ILE A 81 2.78 1.48 22.03
C ILE A 81 4.13 0.88 22.45
N ASP A 82 4.64 1.19 23.63
CA ASP A 82 6.04 0.88 23.98
C ASP A 82 6.39 -0.61 23.94
N ASN A 83 5.46 -1.45 24.40
CA ASN A 83 5.57 -2.92 24.38
C ASN A 83 4.60 -3.54 23.35
N HIS A 84 4.06 -2.75 22.44
CA HIS A 84 3.08 -3.22 21.46
C HIS A 84 3.80 -3.75 20.21
N TRP A 85 3.38 -4.92 19.71
CA TRP A 85 4.00 -5.56 18.53
C TRP A 85 4.08 -4.63 17.33
N ALA A 86 3.10 -3.74 17.16
CA ALA A 86 3.02 -2.81 16.04
C ALA A 86 3.90 -1.55 16.16
N LYS A 87 4.72 -1.40 17.22
CA LYS A 87 5.42 -0.15 17.55
C LYS A 87 6.17 0.46 16.38
N GLU A 88 7.04 -0.32 15.73
CA GLU A 88 7.89 0.20 14.65
C GLU A 88 7.07 0.56 13.39
N TRP A 89 6.07 -0.24 13.04
CA TRP A 89 5.15 0.10 11.96
C TRP A 89 4.40 1.40 12.24
N ILE A 90 3.95 1.62 13.48
CA ILE A 90 3.26 2.86 13.90
C ILE A 90 4.20 4.06 13.78
N LYS A 91 5.44 3.96 14.29
CA LYS A 91 6.44 5.04 14.19
C LYS A 91 6.72 5.41 12.74
N ASN A 92 6.95 4.41 11.89
CA ASN A 92 7.20 4.63 10.47
C ASN A 92 5.98 5.23 9.76
N ALA A 93 4.77 4.77 10.08
CA ALA A 93 3.54 5.30 9.50
C ALA A 93 3.26 6.76 9.88
N VAL A 94 3.63 7.18 11.11
CA VAL A 94 3.63 8.59 11.50
C VAL A 94 4.67 9.39 10.72
N GLY A 95 5.89 8.86 10.58
CA GLY A 95 6.94 9.48 9.77
C GLY A 95 6.56 9.68 8.30
N LEU A 96 5.81 8.72 7.74
CA LEU A 96 5.24 8.80 6.39
C LEU A 96 3.97 9.66 6.31
N GLY A 97 3.43 10.13 7.44
CA GLY A 97 2.33 11.09 7.51
C GLY A 97 0.94 10.54 7.22
N PHE A 98 0.76 9.21 7.13
CA PHE A 98 -0.55 8.62 6.84
C PHE A 98 -1.37 8.25 8.09
N VAL A 99 -0.77 8.31 9.28
CA VAL A 99 -1.45 8.23 10.58
C VAL A 99 -0.95 9.28 11.56
N SER A 100 -1.74 9.51 12.60
CA SER A 100 -1.42 10.31 13.78
C SER A 100 -2.03 9.66 15.02
N GLY A 101 -1.54 10.04 16.20
CA GLY A 101 -2.19 9.69 17.47
C GLY A 101 -3.28 10.70 17.86
N TYR A 102 -3.78 10.55 19.08
CA TYR A 102 -4.79 11.41 19.65
C TYR A 102 -4.14 12.53 20.48
N GLU A 103 -4.93 13.56 20.79
CA GLU A 103 -4.51 14.70 21.62
C GLU A 103 -4.10 14.28 23.04
N ASP A 104 -4.58 13.13 23.52
CA ASP A 104 -4.23 12.55 24.82
C ASP A 104 -2.85 11.87 24.84
N GLY A 105 -2.09 11.93 23.74
CA GLY A 105 -0.75 11.33 23.64
C GLY A 105 -0.76 9.82 23.38
N THR A 106 -1.91 9.21 23.07
CA THR A 106 -2.02 7.78 22.74
C THR A 106 -2.17 7.52 21.24
N PHE A 107 -1.94 6.30 20.78
CA PHE A 107 -2.24 5.83 19.42
C PHE A 107 -3.49 4.95 19.34
N LYS A 108 -3.86 4.29 20.44
CA LYS A 108 -4.94 3.30 20.56
C LYS A 108 -4.79 2.16 19.54
N PRO A 109 -3.67 1.41 19.57
CA PRO A 109 -3.34 0.42 18.55
C PRO A 109 -4.38 -0.70 18.43
N ASP A 110 -4.96 -1.13 19.55
CA ASP A 110 -5.95 -2.22 19.59
C ASP A 110 -7.39 -1.75 19.34
N ARG A 111 -7.63 -0.44 19.17
CA ARG A 111 -8.96 0.06 18.84
C ARG A 111 -9.33 -0.39 17.43
N THR A 112 -10.53 -0.96 17.28
CA THR A 112 -11.10 -1.24 15.95
C THR A 112 -11.33 0.05 15.17
N ILE A 113 -11.02 0.03 13.88
CA ILE A 113 -11.22 1.20 13.01
C ILE A 113 -12.42 1.03 12.08
N THR A 114 -12.96 2.17 11.66
CA THR A 114 -14.09 2.23 10.75
C THR A 114 -13.65 2.14 9.29
N ARG A 115 -14.62 1.90 8.39
CA ARG A 115 -14.41 1.91 6.93
C ARG A 115 -13.87 3.26 6.44
N ALA A 116 -14.39 4.36 6.98
CA ALA A 116 -13.91 5.71 6.66
C ALA A 116 -12.47 5.95 7.13
N GLU A 117 -12.11 5.46 8.31
CA GLU A 117 -10.75 5.57 8.84
C GLU A 117 -9.74 4.78 8.01
N PHE A 118 -10.07 3.53 7.64
CA PHE A 118 -9.20 2.72 6.76
C PHE A 118 -9.00 3.37 5.39
N SER A 119 -10.09 3.85 4.76
CA SER A 119 -10.06 4.59 3.50
C SER A 119 -9.14 5.81 3.58
N THR A 120 -9.24 6.59 4.65
CA THR A 120 -8.40 7.76 4.88
C THR A 120 -6.93 7.40 5.03
N MET A 121 -6.62 6.35 5.80
CA MET A 121 -5.24 5.89 6.00
C MET A 121 -4.62 5.43 4.68
N LEU A 122 -5.34 4.63 3.89
CA LEU A 122 -4.85 4.13 2.61
C LEU A 122 -4.70 5.25 1.58
N ASN A 123 -5.67 6.17 1.48
CA ASN A 123 -5.57 7.33 0.59
C ASN A 123 -4.32 8.16 0.88
N LYS A 124 -4.04 8.45 2.15
CA LYS A 124 -2.86 9.23 2.55
C LYS A 124 -1.56 8.50 2.24
N ALA A 125 -1.50 7.20 2.57
CA ALA A 125 -0.32 6.37 2.33
C ALA A 125 0.03 6.30 0.83
N MET A 126 -0.99 6.12 -0.01
CA MET A 126 -0.87 6.05 -1.47
C MET A 126 -0.89 7.43 -2.15
N LYS A 127 -1.05 8.52 -1.39
CA LYS A 127 -1.18 9.92 -1.87
C LYS A 127 -2.23 10.09 -2.98
N ILE A 128 -3.41 9.51 -2.78
CA ILE A 128 -4.54 9.62 -3.71
C ILE A 128 -5.11 11.04 -3.68
N GLU A 129 -5.19 11.68 -4.83
CA GLU A 129 -5.77 13.03 -4.97
C GLU A 129 -6.94 13.13 -5.95
N ILE A 130 -7.12 12.13 -6.81
CA ILE A 130 -8.28 12.10 -7.72
C ILE A 130 -9.57 11.95 -6.93
N THR A 131 -10.64 12.58 -7.41
CA THR A 131 -11.98 12.49 -6.79
C THR A 131 -13.02 12.27 -7.87
N GLU A 132 -14.17 11.71 -7.48
CA GLU A 132 -15.37 11.69 -8.30
C GLU A 132 -16.62 11.97 -7.45
N ASN A 133 -17.73 12.26 -8.12
CA ASN A 133 -18.99 12.50 -7.44
C ASN A 133 -19.53 11.18 -6.88
N ILE A 134 -19.88 11.18 -5.59
CA ILE A 134 -20.49 10.03 -4.91
C ILE A 134 -21.91 10.37 -4.49
N ASN A 135 -22.78 9.36 -4.43
CA ASN A 135 -24.19 9.53 -4.07
C ASN A 135 -24.69 8.46 -3.08
N PHE A 136 -23.87 8.12 -2.08
CA PHE A 136 -24.30 7.19 -1.03
C PHE A 136 -25.30 7.87 -0.09
N SER A 137 -26.36 7.14 0.25
CA SER A 137 -27.45 7.65 1.11
C SER A 137 -27.02 7.99 2.55
N ASP A 138 -25.87 7.48 3.00
CA ASP A 138 -25.32 7.61 4.34
C ASP A 138 -24.00 8.41 4.40
N VAL A 139 -23.64 9.10 3.31
CA VAL A 139 -22.43 9.95 3.22
C VAL A 139 -22.84 11.36 2.79
N ARG A 140 -22.61 12.35 3.66
CA ARG A 140 -22.99 13.75 3.42
C ARG A 140 -21.75 14.61 3.20
N GLU A 141 -21.85 15.63 2.33
CA GLU A 141 -20.72 16.52 1.93
C GLU A 141 -19.95 17.16 3.10
N LYS A 142 -20.65 17.44 4.20
CA LYS A 142 -20.06 18.09 5.39
C LYS A 142 -19.31 17.13 6.32
N GLU A 143 -19.39 15.83 6.11
CA GLU A 143 -18.72 14.84 6.95
C GLU A 143 -17.21 14.84 6.65
N TRP A 144 -16.37 14.68 7.68
CA TRP A 144 -14.92 14.74 7.55
C TRP A 144 -14.36 13.72 6.54
N PHE A 145 -15.02 12.57 6.40
CA PHE A 145 -14.63 11.50 5.49
C PHE A 145 -15.16 11.65 4.07
N TYR A 146 -16.00 12.65 3.78
CA TYR A 146 -16.67 12.76 2.48
C TYR A 146 -15.68 12.74 1.32
N LYS A 147 -14.66 13.61 1.38
CA LYS A 147 -13.61 13.70 0.36
C LYS A 147 -12.77 12.43 0.27
N GLU A 148 -12.49 11.78 1.39
CA GLU A 148 -11.71 10.54 1.42
C GLU A 148 -12.46 9.40 0.74
N ILE A 149 -13.79 9.32 0.94
CA ILE A 149 -14.62 8.35 0.21
C ILE A 149 -14.67 8.68 -1.28
N GLN A 150 -14.77 9.96 -1.68
CA GLN A 150 -14.67 10.35 -3.09
C GLN A 150 -13.35 9.90 -3.72
N LYS A 151 -12.24 10.03 -2.98
CA LYS A 151 -10.91 9.58 -3.42
C LYS A 151 -10.85 8.07 -3.59
N SER A 152 -11.31 7.31 -2.60
CA SER A 152 -11.25 5.85 -2.64
C SER A 152 -12.16 5.24 -3.70
N VAL A 153 -13.32 5.85 -3.96
CA VAL A 153 -14.20 5.47 -5.07
C VAL A 153 -13.55 5.81 -6.41
N ALA A 154 -12.97 7.02 -6.54
CA ALA A 154 -12.27 7.44 -7.76
C ALA A 154 -11.05 6.59 -8.10
N ALA A 155 -10.32 6.12 -7.08
CA ALA A 155 -9.20 5.20 -7.26
C ALA A 155 -9.65 3.77 -7.61
N GLY A 156 -10.93 3.43 -7.48
CA GLY A 156 -11.49 2.15 -7.89
C GLY A 156 -11.21 0.98 -6.94
N PHE A 157 -10.50 1.21 -5.82
CA PHE A 157 -10.22 0.16 -4.83
C PHE A 157 -11.28 0.04 -3.74
N PHE A 158 -12.23 0.97 -3.64
CA PHE A 158 -13.27 0.96 -2.62
C PHE A 158 -14.64 1.23 -3.25
N SER A 159 -15.62 0.40 -2.92
CA SER A 159 -17.01 0.57 -3.33
C SER A 159 -17.97 0.55 -2.14
N GLY A 160 -19.15 1.12 -2.34
CA GLY A 160 -20.28 0.94 -1.43
C GLY A 160 -20.91 -0.45 -1.58
N TYR A 161 -21.98 -0.66 -0.81
CA TYR A 161 -22.83 -1.84 -0.88
C TYR A 161 -23.95 -1.65 -1.91
N GLU A 162 -24.55 -2.76 -2.34
CA GLU A 162 -25.63 -2.80 -3.34
C GLU A 162 -26.84 -1.92 -3.00
N ASN A 163 -27.07 -1.65 -1.71
CA ASN A 163 -28.17 -0.81 -1.23
C ASN A 163 -27.84 0.70 -1.25
N ASN A 164 -26.84 1.14 -2.02
CA ASN A 164 -26.39 2.53 -2.13
C ASN A 164 -25.96 3.15 -0.78
N THR A 165 -25.27 2.36 0.05
CA THR A 165 -24.64 2.83 1.30
C THR A 165 -23.14 2.59 1.27
N PHE A 166 -22.36 3.42 1.96
CA PHE A 166 -20.93 3.19 2.19
C PHE A 166 -20.65 2.59 3.56
N ARG A 167 -21.51 2.89 4.55
CA ARG A 167 -21.39 2.54 5.97
C ARG A 167 -20.10 3.06 6.61
N PRO A 168 -19.82 4.37 6.52
CA PRO A 168 -18.51 4.94 6.87
C PRO A 168 -18.08 4.69 8.31
N ASN A 169 -19.05 4.68 9.23
CA ASN A 169 -18.80 4.53 10.67
C ASN A 169 -18.82 3.07 11.15
N ASN A 170 -19.10 2.11 10.29
CA ASN A 170 -19.05 0.70 10.67
C ASN A 170 -17.59 0.25 10.81
N PRO A 171 -17.26 -0.59 11.82
CA PRO A 171 -15.98 -1.27 11.86
C PRO A 171 -15.73 -2.04 10.56
N ILE A 172 -14.55 -1.88 9.96
CA ILE A 172 -14.21 -2.59 8.73
C ILE A 172 -13.79 -4.03 9.05
N LYS A 173 -14.37 -4.99 8.34
CA LYS A 173 -14.08 -6.42 8.54
C LYS A 173 -12.87 -6.87 7.71
N ARG A 174 -12.17 -7.92 8.15
CA ARG A 174 -11.00 -8.48 7.44
C ARG A 174 -11.28 -8.84 5.98
N GLU A 175 -12.42 -9.46 5.67
CA GLU A 175 -12.78 -9.79 4.28
C GLU A 175 -13.06 -8.53 3.42
N GLU A 176 -13.55 -7.45 4.03
CA GLU A 176 -13.73 -6.16 3.36
C GLU A 176 -12.39 -5.46 3.11
N VAL A 177 -11.48 -5.52 4.08
CA VAL A 177 -10.10 -5.03 3.94
C VAL A 177 -9.40 -5.78 2.80
N ALA A 178 -9.57 -7.10 2.71
CA ALA A 178 -9.01 -7.88 1.60
C ALA A 178 -9.52 -7.39 0.25
N LYS A 179 -10.83 -7.12 0.13
CA LYS A 179 -11.41 -6.58 -1.10
C LYS A 179 -10.82 -5.23 -1.48
N VAL A 180 -10.67 -4.35 -0.49
CA VAL A 180 -10.10 -3.02 -0.67
C VAL A 180 -8.63 -3.08 -1.08
N VAL A 181 -7.83 -3.83 -0.33
CA VAL A 181 -6.39 -3.99 -0.57
C VAL A 181 -6.13 -4.68 -1.90
N ALA A 182 -6.87 -5.75 -2.24
CA ALA A 182 -6.76 -6.41 -3.54
C ALA A 182 -7.07 -5.48 -4.72
N GLY A 183 -7.85 -4.41 -4.52
CA GLY A 183 -8.09 -3.38 -5.52
C GLY A 183 -6.94 -2.38 -5.68
N ALA A 184 -6.07 -2.27 -4.67
CA ALA A 184 -4.97 -1.31 -4.61
C ALA A 184 -3.57 -1.91 -4.85
N ILE A 185 -3.48 -3.23 -5.08
CA ILE A 185 -2.21 -3.94 -5.26
C ILE A 185 -2.20 -4.77 -6.55
N THR A 186 -1.00 -5.04 -7.05
CA THR A 186 -0.80 -6.01 -8.14
C THR A 186 -1.23 -7.41 -7.72
N THR A 187 -1.77 -8.20 -8.65
CA THR A 187 -2.21 -9.58 -8.36
C THR A 187 -1.03 -10.53 -8.16
N GLY A 188 0.13 -10.24 -8.76
CA GLY A 188 1.31 -11.11 -8.68
C GLY A 188 1.11 -12.45 -9.39
N ASN A 189 1.99 -13.42 -9.13
CA ASN A 189 1.80 -14.81 -9.55
C ASN A 189 0.98 -15.54 -8.47
N ILE A 190 -0.28 -15.84 -8.76
CA ILE A 190 -1.25 -16.46 -7.83
C ILE A 190 -1.11 -18.00 -7.88
N ASP A 191 0.10 -18.53 -8.05
CA ASP A 191 0.30 -19.97 -8.12
C ASP A 191 0.28 -20.56 -6.70
N GLY A 192 -0.74 -21.39 -6.39
CA GLY A 192 -0.84 -22.13 -5.13
C GLY A 192 -2.24 -22.19 -4.54
N GLU A 193 -2.42 -23.01 -3.49
CA GLU A 193 -3.70 -23.16 -2.79
C GLU A 193 -4.05 -21.91 -1.95
N GLY A 194 -3.09 -21.05 -1.63
CA GLY A 194 -3.32 -19.77 -0.95
C GLY A 194 -4.14 -19.88 0.34
N ALA A 195 -5.15 -19.02 0.48
CA ALA A 195 -6.00 -19.01 1.67
C ALA A 195 -6.97 -20.21 1.74
N THR A 196 -7.10 -21.02 0.67
CA THR A 196 -8.03 -22.17 0.65
C THR A 196 -7.69 -23.25 1.68
N LEU A 197 -6.46 -23.24 2.19
CA LEU A 197 -5.97 -24.13 3.24
C LEU A 197 -6.37 -23.70 4.67
N LEU A 198 -6.96 -22.52 4.85
CA LEU A 198 -7.40 -22.04 6.16
C LEU A 198 -8.66 -22.77 6.60
N LYS A 199 -8.73 -23.10 7.90
CA LYS A 199 -9.80 -23.93 8.50
C LYS A 199 -11.20 -23.35 8.29
N ASP A 200 -11.32 -22.04 8.28
CA ASP A 200 -12.56 -21.29 8.15
C ASP A 200 -12.71 -20.64 6.77
N TYR A 201 -11.95 -21.07 5.75
CA TYR A 201 -12.04 -20.53 4.39
C TYR A 201 -13.47 -20.61 3.83
N SER A 202 -14.23 -21.65 4.19
CA SER A 202 -15.64 -21.82 3.80
C SER A 202 -16.58 -20.75 4.38
N THR A 203 -16.15 -20.01 5.39
CA THR A 203 -16.92 -18.91 6.01
C THR A 203 -16.68 -17.55 5.34
N ILE A 204 -15.67 -17.46 4.46
CA ILE A 204 -15.43 -16.26 3.65
C ILE A 204 -16.55 -16.14 2.62
N GLN A 205 -17.14 -14.95 2.52
CA GLN A 205 -18.20 -14.72 1.54
C GLN A 205 -17.66 -14.84 0.12
N GLU A 206 -18.48 -15.37 -0.80
CA GLU A 206 -18.06 -15.67 -2.18
C GLU A 206 -17.44 -14.46 -2.89
N TRP A 207 -18.01 -13.27 -2.71
CA TRP A 207 -17.51 -12.02 -3.30
C TRP A 207 -16.11 -11.60 -2.80
N ALA A 208 -15.66 -12.14 -1.66
CA ALA A 208 -14.40 -11.80 -1.04
C ALA A 208 -13.30 -12.84 -1.31
N LYS A 209 -13.63 -14.08 -1.70
CA LYS A 209 -12.67 -15.19 -1.79
C LYS A 209 -11.46 -14.89 -2.67
N ASP A 210 -11.68 -14.37 -3.88
CA ASP A 210 -10.58 -14.01 -4.79
C ASP A 210 -9.68 -12.93 -4.20
N SER A 211 -10.29 -11.97 -3.51
CA SER A 211 -9.56 -10.88 -2.87
C SER A 211 -8.76 -11.38 -1.67
N VAL A 212 -9.33 -12.27 -0.85
CA VAL A 212 -8.64 -12.93 0.27
C VAL A 212 -7.47 -13.76 -0.23
N ASN A 213 -7.64 -14.56 -1.29
CA ASN A 213 -6.54 -15.31 -1.89
C ASN A 213 -5.44 -14.39 -2.42
N THR A 214 -5.81 -13.27 -3.07
CA THR A 214 -4.85 -12.29 -3.61
C THR A 214 -3.98 -11.72 -2.48
N VAL A 215 -4.60 -11.17 -1.42
CA VAL A 215 -3.85 -10.54 -0.32
C VAL A 215 -3.08 -11.54 0.53
N TYR A 216 -3.55 -12.79 0.61
CA TYR A 216 -2.87 -13.87 1.30
C TYR A 216 -1.61 -14.29 0.54
N ASN A 217 -1.72 -14.52 -0.79
CA ASN A 217 -0.59 -14.91 -1.63
C ASN A 217 0.46 -13.80 -1.76
N LYS A 218 0.02 -12.54 -1.68
CA LYS A 218 0.92 -11.37 -1.61
C LYS A 218 1.55 -11.17 -0.22
N GLY A 219 1.11 -11.89 0.79
CA GLY A 219 1.65 -11.81 2.16
C GLY A 219 1.13 -10.64 3.00
N TYR A 220 0.23 -9.80 2.49
CA TYR A 220 -0.25 -8.61 3.20
C TYR A 220 -1.31 -8.92 4.25
N ILE A 221 -2.19 -9.92 4.01
CA ILE A 221 -3.19 -10.33 5.00
C ILE A 221 -3.20 -11.84 5.12
N LEU A 222 -2.45 -12.32 6.11
CA LEU A 222 -2.31 -13.74 6.44
C LEU A 222 -3.39 -14.21 7.43
N GLY A 223 -3.47 -15.53 7.61
CA GLY A 223 -4.24 -16.14 8.68
C GLY A 223 -3.56 -16.04 10.05
N TYR A 224 -4.28 -16.44 11.09
CA TYR A 224 -3.78 -16.54 12.45
C TYR A 224 -3.02 -17.86 12.68
N PRO A 225 -2.21 -17.97 13.77
CA PRO A 225 -1.46 -19.19 14.09
C PRO A 225 -2.34 -20.46 14.22
N ASP A 226 -3.61 -20.29 14.59
CA ASP A 226 -4.59 -21.37 14.68
C ASP A 226 -5.12 -21.86 13.32
N LYS A 227 -4.59 -21.31 12.22
CA LYS A 227 -4.97 -21.56 10.82
C LYS A 227 -6.36 -21.04 10.44
N THR A 228 -6.84 -19.98 11.08
CA THR A 228 -8.08 -19.29 10.69
C THR A 228 -7.80 -17.96 9.99
N TYR A 229 -8.71 -17.50 9.14
CA TYR A 229 -8.69 -16.17 8.54
C TYR A 229 -9.49 -15.14 9.35
N MET A 230 -10.57 -15.59 10.01
CA MET A 230 -11.56 -14.78 10.73
C MET A 230 -12.18 -13.67 9.87
N PRO A 231 -12.88 -13.98 8.75
CA PRO A 231 -13.32 -12.98 7.77
C PRO A 231 -14.19 -11.85 8.35
N SER A 232 -15.03 -12.16 9.35
CA SER A 232 -15.92 -11.20 9.99
C SER A 232 -15.30 -10.40 11.14
N LYS A 233 -14.05 -10.69 11.55
CA LYS A 233 -13.37 -9.94 12.62
C LYS A 233 -13.12 -8.50 12.15
N ALA A 234 -13.42 -7.54 13.01
CA ALA A 234 -13.08 -6.13 12.77
C ALA A 234 -11.56 -5.91 12.88
N LEU A 235 -11.02 -5.07 12.01
CA LEU A 235 -9.59 -4.75 11.98
C LEU A 235 -9.24 -3.73 13.07
N THR A 236 -8.14 -3.95 13.79
CA THR A 236 -7.57 -2.95 14.70
C THR A 236 -6.78 -1.88 13.96
N ARG A 237 -6.54 -0.74 14.61
CA ARG A 237 -5.74 0.37 14.05
C ARG A 237 -4.31 -0.07 13.75
N ALA A 238 -3.71 -0.87 14.63
CA ALA A 238 -2.38 -1.44 14.44
C ALA A 238 -2.32 -2.43 13.26
N GLU A 239 -3.30 -3.34 13.15
CA GLU A 239 -3.40 -4.24 12.00
C GLU A 239 -3.51 -3.45 10.69
N ALA A 240 -4.30 -2.38 10.65
CA ALA A 240 -4.42 -1.49 9.48
C ALA A 240 -3.12 -0.79 9.11
N VAL A 241 -2.40 -0.24 10.09
CA VAL A 241 -1.10 0.40 9.87
C VAL A 241 -0.12 -0.58 9.25
N LYS A 242 -0.01 -1.79 9.82
CA LYS A 242 0.90 -2.82 9.34
C LYS A 242 0.64 -3.14 7.87
N ILE A 243 -0.61 -3.45 7.54
CA ILE A 243 -1.03 -3.82 6.17
C ILE A 243 -0.70 -2.69 5.19
N ILE A 244 -1.08 -1.45 5.51
CA ILE A 244 -0.87 -0.29 4.63
C ILE A 244 0.62 0.01 4.46
N PHE A 245 1.40 -0.08 5.53
CA PHE A 245 2.85 0.10 5.48
C PHE A 245 3.49 -0.95 4.56
N GLU A 246 3.14 -2.24 4.73
CA GLU A 246 3.68 -3.32 3.90
C GLU A 246 3.34 -3.15 2.42
N ILE A 247 2.17 -2.60 2.08
CA ILE A 247 1.83 -2.27 0.69
C ILE A 247 2.76 -1.19 0.14
N VAL A 248 2.92 -0.08 0.87
CA VAL A 248 3.76 1.05 0.44
C VAL A 248 5.23 0.65 0.29
N ASP A 249 5.71 -0.24 1.15
CA ASP A 249 7.10 -0.68 1.17
C ASP A 249 7.42 -1.73 0.09
N ASN A 250 6.44 -2.57 -0.30
CA ASN A 250 6.68 -3.73 -1.17
C ASN A 250 6.08 -3.64 -2.58
N GLU A 251 5.09 -2.78 -2.84
CA GLU A 251 4.59 -2.56 -4.21
C GLU A 251 5.48 -1.56 -4.97
N ASN A 252 5.65 -1.76 -6.29
CA ASN A 252 6.23 -0.74 -7.16
C ASN A 252 5.18 0.35 -7.43
N ILE A 253 5.14 1.39 -6.59
CA ILE A 253 4.19 2.49 -6.68
C ILE A 253 4.76 3.64 -7.53
N GLU A 254 4.04 4.03 -8.57
CA GLU A 254 4.39 5.13 -9.47
C GLU A 254 3.31 6.22 -9.44
N TYR A 255 3.70 7.49 -9.40
CA TYR A 255 2.75 8.62 -9.30
C TYR A 255 2.52 9.28 -10.66
N GLY A 256 1.54 8.73 -11.39
CA GLY A 256 1.33 9.01 -12.81
C GLY A 256 2.46 8.43 -13.65
N PHE A 257 2.12 7.88 -14.82
CA PHE A 257 3.15 7.29 -15.68
C PHE A 257 2.86 7.51 -17.15
N ASN A 258 3.91 7.75 -17.93
CA ASN A 258 3.84 7.94 -19.37
C ASN A 258 4.60 6.81 -20.06
N ILE A 259 3.88 5.95 -20.78
CA ILE A 259 4.49 4.95 -21.65
C ILE A 259 4.96 5.68 -22.91
N THR A 260 6.27 5.64 -23.15
CA THR A 260 6.92 6.30 -24.30
C THR A 260 7.56 5.33 -25.30
N ASN A 261 7.67 4.04 -24.95
CA ASN A 261 8.28 3.00 -25.80
C ASN A 261 7.21 2.04 -26.32
N TYR A 262 7.45 1.44 -27.50
CA TYR A 262 6.60 0.41 -28.10
C TYR A 262 7.32 -0.95 -28.13
N ASN A 263 6.53 -2.02 -28.21
CA ASN A 263 6.99 -3.41 -28.21
C ASN A 263 7.77 -3.82 -26.95
N GLU A 264 7.63 -3.04 -25.87
CA GLU A 264 8.07 -3.38 -24.53
C GLU A 264 6.83 -3.60 -23.63
N THR A 265 7.00 -4.40 -22.59
CA THR A 265 5.94 -4.67 -21.63
C THR A 265 6.13 -3.79 -20.40
N TYR A 266 5.15 -2.93 -20.12
CA TYR A 266 5.03 -2.25 -18.85
C TYR A 266 4.28 -3.16 -17.86
N SER A 267 4.89 -3.47 -16.71
CA SER A 267 4.32 -4.49 -15.83
C SER A 267 4.66 -4.34 -14.36
N SER A 268 3.85 -5.01 -13.52
CA SER A 268 4.08 -5.17 -12.08
C SER A 268 4.22 -3.85 -11.32
N ALA A 269 3.28 -2.94 -11.55
CA ALA A 269 3.25 -1.62 -10.94
C ALA A 269 1.84 -1.23 -10.47
N VAL A 270 1.80 -0.41 -9.42
CA VAL A 270 0.61 0.33 -9.00
C VAL A 270 0.80 1.80 -9.40
N VAL A 271 0.03 2.26 -10.38
CA VAL A 271 0.06 3.65 -10.84
C VAL A 271 -1.00 4.45 -10.07
N VAL A 272 -0.56 5.37 -9.21
CA VAL A 272 -1.41 6.36 -8.55
C VAL A 272 -1.70 7.49 -9.53
N GLY A 273 -2.98 7.68 -9.90
CA GLY A 273 -3.37 8.63 -10.95
C GLY A 273 -3.46 7.95 -12.33
N ASN A 274 -3.14 8.68 -13.39
CA ASN A 274 -3.34 8.19 -14.75
C ASN A 274 -2.10 7.51 -15.33
N LEU A 275 -2.35 6.47 -16.13
CA LEU A 275 -1.37 5.82 -16.99
C LEU A 275 -1.60 6.27 -18.44
N ASN A 276 -0.65 7.01 -19.02
CA ASN A 276 -0.81 7.61 -20.34
C ASN A 276 -0.01 6.83 -21.40
N VAL A 277 -0.66 6.47 -22.51
CA VAL A 277 -0.02 5.96 -23.72
C VAL A 277 0.03 7.09 -24.73
N LEU A 278 1.23 7.63 -24.97
CA LEU A 278 1.44 8.86 -25.75
C LEU A 278 1.85 8.57 -27.19
N ASP A 279 1.66 9.56 -28.08
CA ASP A 279 2.07 9.48 -29.50
C ASP A 279 3.56 9.14 -29.70
N SER A 280 4.42 9.47 -28.73
CA SER A 280 5.87 9.16 -28.78
C SER A 280 6.18 7.68 -28.86
N VAL A 281 5.22 6.81 -28.50
CA VAL A 281 5.31 5.36 -28.65
C VAL A 281 5.50 4.93 -30.10
N GLY A 282 5.03 5.69 -31.10
CA GLY A 282 5.21 5.33 -32.51
C GLY A 282 4.26 4.23 -33.01
N ASN A 283 4.71 3.34 -33.89
CA ASN A 283 3.85 2.56 -34.79
C ASN A 283 3.63 1.08 -34.39
N GLY A 284 3.94 0.72 -33.14
CA GLY A 284 3.95 -0.65 -32.64
C GLY A 284 2.74 -1.04 -31.80
N ASN A 285 2.93 -2.08 -30.98
CA ASN A 285 1.98 -2.48 -29.95
C ASN A 285 2.50 -2.05 -28.57
N VAL A 286 1.59 -1.81 -27.63
CA VAL A 286 1.90 -1.56 -26.22
C VAL A 286 1.35 -2.70 -25.38
N TYR A 287 2.17 -3.27 -24.51
CA TYR A 287 1.77 -4.36 -23.63
C TYR A 287 1.77 -3.86 -22.19
N ILE A 288 0.63 -3.98 -21.51
CA ILE A 288 0.46 -3.62 -20.09
C ILE A 288 0.04 -4.89 -19.34
N LYS A 289 0.85 -5.35 -18.39
CA LYS A 289 0.63 -6.63 -17.71
C LYS A 289 0.74 -6.55 -16.19
N ASN A 290 -0.24 -7.07 -15.45
CA ASN A 290 -0.23 -7.08 -13.97
C ASN A 290 -0.02 -5.65 -13.41
N VAL A 291 -0.84 -4.71 -13.88
CA VAL A 291 -0.78 -3.29 -13.50
C VAL A 291 -2.10 -2.86 -12.88
N VAL A 292 -2.02 -2.13 -11.76
CA VAL A 292 -3.19 -1.49 -11.15
C VAL A 292 -3.07 0.00 -11.30
N VAL A 293 -4.02 0.62 -12.00
CA VAL A 293 -4.10 2.06 -12.20
C VAL A 293 -5.20 2.61 -11.28
N LEU A 294 -4.80 3.33 -10.24
CA LEU A 294 -5.68 4.04 -9.32
C LEU A 294 -6.11 5.37 -9.94
N GLY A 295 -6.73 5.27 -11.10
CA GLY A 295 -7.10 6.35 -12.01
C GLY A 295 -7.45 5.79 -13.40
N ASP A 296 -7.23 6.59 -14.45
CA ASP A 296 -7.59 6.19 -15.82
C ASP A 296 -6.36 5.77 -16.64
N ILE A 297 -6.57 4.83 -17.56
CA ILE A 297 -5.66 4.59 -18.67
C ILE A 297 -6.08 5.53 -19.81
N VAL A 298 -5.18 6.42 -20.23
CA VAL A 298 -5.45 7.43 -21.27
C VAL A 298 -4.57 7.13 -22.49
N ILE A 299 -5.20 6.82 -23.61
CA ILE A 299 -4.54 6.45 -24.86
C ILE A 299 -4.72 7.60 -25.85
N SER A 300 -3.70 8.44 -25.96
CA SER A 300 -3.63 9.52 -26.96
C SER A 300 -2.86 9.10 -28.20
N ALA A 301 -2.12 7.99 -28.14
CA ALA A 301 -1.29 7.49 -29.23
C ALA A 301 -2.12 7.07 -30.46
N LYS A 302 -2.03 7.83 -31.55
CA LYS A 302 -2.79 7.59 -32.79
C LYS A 302 -2.13 6.60 -33.75
N ASN A 303 -0.81 6.46 -33.65
CA ASN A 303 -0.04 5.60 -34.54
C ASN A 303 0.18 4.18 -33.98
N VAL A 304 -0.12 3.98 -32.69
CA VAL A 304 -0.06 2.66 -32.04
C VAL A 304 -1.13 1.75 -32.64
N LYS A 305 -0.74 0.53 -32.98
CA LYS A 305 -1.65 -0.48 -33.56
C LYS A 305 -2.60 -1.03 -32.52
N SER A 306 -2.05 -1.47 -31.38
CA SER A 306 -2.83 -1.99 -30.27
C SER A 306 -2.23 -1.63 -28.91
N VAL A 307 -3.12 -1.51 -27.93
CA VAL A 307 -2.78 -1.55 -26.50
C VAL A 307 -3.37 -2.83 -25.95
N GLU A 308 -2.51 -3.74 -25.50
CA GLU A 308 -2.86 -5.08 -25.01
C GLU A 308 -2.73 -5.13 -23.49
N LEU A 309 -3.85 -5.40 -22.82
CA LEU A 309 -3.97 -5.39 -21.37
C LEU A 309 -4.12 -6.82 -20.85
N THR A 310 -3.27 -7.21 -19.90
CA THR A 310 -3.31 -8.54 -19.26
C THR A 310 -3.28 -8.37 -17.75
N ASP A 311 -4.32 -8.82 -17.04
CA ASP A 311 -4.40 -8.71 -15.58
C ASP A 311 -4.28 -7.24 -15.10
N VAL A 312 -5.00 -6.34 -15.78
CA VAL A 312 -4.96 -4.90 -15.52
C VAL A 312 -6.20 -4.44 -14.78
N LYS A 313 -6.03 -3.59 -13.77
CA LYS A 313 -7.14 -2.89 -13.10
C LYS A 313 -7.07 -1.41 -13.37
N ALA A 314 -8.18 -0.76 -13.70
CA ALA A 314 -8.24 0.69 -13.87
C ALA A 314 -9.65 1.23 -13.60
N ARG A 315 -9.79 2.55 -13.36
CA ARG A 315 -11.10 3.19 -13.30
C ARG A 315 -11.76 3.21 -14.68
N ARG A 316 -11.04 3.69 -15.70
CA ARG A 316 -11.51 3.76 -17.09
C ARG A 316 -10.36 3.53 -18.07
N ILE A 317 -10.72 3.18 -19.29
CA ILE A 317 -9.86 3.30 -20.47
C ILE A 317 -10.45 4.39 -21.36
N ILE A 318 -9.66 5.40 -21.65
CA ILE A 318 -10.05 6.56 -22.46
C ILE A 318 -9.17 6.56 -23.71
N VAL A 319 -9.78 6.48 -24.88
CA VAL A 319 -9.08 6.66 -26.16
C VAL A 319 -9.35 8.07 -26.66
N GLU A 320 -8.32 8.90 -26.76
CA GLU A 320 -8.43 10.30 -27.15
C GLU A 320 -8.20 10.50 -28.65
N GLY A 321 -8.87 11.53 -29.20
CA GLY A 321 -8.80 11.92 -30.60
C GLY A 321 -9.94 11.31 -31.44
N GLU A 322 -10.61 12.16 -32.23
CA GLU A 322 -11.59 11.70 -33.20
C GLU A 322 -10.96 10.69 -34.17
N ASN A 323 -11.63 9.55 -34.35
CA ASN A 323 -11.20 8.45 -35.22
C ASN A 323 -9.80 7.87 -34.88
N ASN A 324 -9.38 7.89 -33.61
CA ASN A 324 -8.17 7.18 -33.20
C ASN A 324 -8.29 5.69 -33.54
N PRO A 325 -7.44 5.13 -34.43
CA PRO A 325 -7.61 3.77 -34.95
C PRO A 325 -7.06 2.68 -34.00
N VAL A 326 -6.52 3.06 -32.84
CA VAL A 326 -5.89 2.12 -31.91
C VAL A 326 -6.88 1.04 -31.45
N ARG A 327 -6.44 -0.22 -31.49
CA ARG A 327 -7.20 -1.35 -30.92
C ARG A 327 -6.85 -1.54 -29.45
N VAL A 328 -7.85 -1.56 -28.57
CA VAL A 328 -7.67 -2.01 -27.19
C VAL A 328 -8.03 -3.50 -27.12
N VAL A 329 -7.10 -4.33 -26.67
CA VAL A 329 -7.26 -5.79 -26.53
C VAL A 329 -7.03 -6.15 -25.06
N TYR A 330 -7.84 -7.03 -24.49
CA TYR A 330 -7.73 -7.40 -23.08
C TYR A 330 -8.12 -8.86 -22.81
N ASN A 331 -7.59 -9.46 -21.74
CA ASN A 331 -8.01 -10.76 -21.22
C ASN A 331 -9.15 -10.64 -20.21
N ASP A 332 -9.70 -11.79 -19.78
CA ASP A 332 -10.85 -11.85 -18.85
C ASP A 332 -10.54 -11.32 -17.45
N ASN A 333 -9.26 -11.20 -17.09
CA ASN A 333 -8.81 -10.68 -15.80
C ASN A 333 -8.66 -9.15 -15.78
N VAL A 334 -8.92 -8.46 -16.89
CA VAL A 334 -8.95 -6.99 -16.91
C VAL A 334 -10.22 -6.49 -16.22
N ILE A 335 -10.05 -5.71 -15.16
CA ILE A 335 -11.13 -5.17 -14.35
C ILE A 335 -11.17 -3.65 -14.53
N ILE A 336 -12.24 -3.16 -15.15
CA ILE A 336 -12.53 -1.73 -15.23
C ILE A 336 -13.64 -1.42 -14.24
N ALA A 337 -13.42 -0.43 -13.36
CA ALA A 337 -14.40 -0.05 -12.36
C ALA A 337 -15.75 0.25 -13.03
N LYS A 338 -16.81 -0.42 -12.58
CA LYS A 338 -18.17 -0.18 -13.09
C LYS A 338 -18.64 1.19 -12.60
N LYS A 339 -19.17 2.00 -13.51
CA LYS A 339 -19.88 3.24 -13.18
C LYS A 339 -21.21 2.96 -12.51
#